data_AF-A0A0C3LJV6-F1
#
_entry.id   AF-A0A0C3LJV6-F1
#
_cell.length_a   1.000
_cell.length_b   1.000
_cell.length_c   1.000
_cell.angle_alpha   90.00
_cell.angle_beta   90.00
_cell.angle_gamma   90.00
#
_symmetry.space_group_name_H-M   'P 1'
#
loop_
_entity.id
_entity.type
_entity.pdbx_description
1 polymer ?
#
loop_
_entity_poly.entity_id
_entity_poly.type
_entity_poly.pdbx_seq_one_letter_code
_entity_poly.pdbx_strand_id
1 'polypeptide(L)'
;VTINDLNKPLNEHLRAEELRLDALAVNTLIKYGFAQGSLIPVPNPEFEQKHLTIVPELSFSFNEDTQSRKRKPKRHGAETLPEKRKKTTIDHCSPEIPKCLPFPCPNWDSENYSCAYDSVFAILLSAYHRSVENFRTRFASHCSGSSMLMGLFQQVLDGQI
;
A
#
# COMPACT_ATOMS: atom_id res chain seq x y z
N VAL A 1 24.51 -9.45 19.95
CA VAL A 1 25.26 -8.58 19.03
C VAL A 1 26.52 -8.15 19.75
N THR A 2 27.66 -8.63 19.30
CA THR A 2 28.97 -8.22 19.83
C THR A 2 29.54 -7.10 18.98
N ILE A 3 30.49 -6.32 19.49
CA ILE A 3 31.12 -5.24 18.72
C ILE A 3 31.82 -5.78 17.45
N ASN A 4 32.27 -7.05 17.48
CA ASN A 4 32.84 -7.73 16.32
C ASN A 4 31.80 -8.08 15.25
N ASP A 5 30.50 -8.17 15.60
CA ASP A 5 29.44 -8.38 14.61
C ASP A 5 29.19 -7.13 13.75
N LEU A 6 29.52 -5.93 14.26
CA LEU A 6 29.39 -4.66 13.53
C LEU A 6 30.53 -4.44 12.53
N ASN A 7 31.68 -5.10 12.71
CA ASN A 7 32.83 -5.01 11.81
C ASN A 7 32.80 -6.05 10.68
N LYS A 8 31.75 -6.87 10.61
CA LYS A 8 31.61 -7.84 9.51
C LYS A 8 31.32 -7.07 8.22
N PRO A 9 31.97 -7.45 7.10
CA PRO A 9 31.66 -6.85 5.81
C PRO A 9 30.17 -7.03 5.51
N LEU A 10 29.56 -5.98 4.97
CA LEU A 10 28.14 -5.98 4.62
C LEU A 10 27.88 -7.13 3.62
N ASN A 11 26.74 -7.80 3.79
CA ASN A 11 26.32 -8.83 2.85
C ASN A 11 26.29 -8.25 1.42
N GLU A 12 26.81 -8.99 0.45
CA GLU A 12 26.90 -8.56 -0.95
C GLU A 12 25.53 -8.13 -1.50
N HIS A 13 24.45 -8.81 -1.08
CA HIS A 13 23.09 -8.44 -1.44
C HIS A 13 22.67 -7.07 -0.88
N LEU A 14 23.03 -6.79 0.38
CA LEU A 14 22.76 -5.50 1.00
C LEU A 14 23.56 -4.37 0.34
N ARG A 15 24.80 -4.66 -0.07
CA ARG A 15 25.66 -3.70 -0.79
C ARG A 15 25.12 -3.39 -2.18
N ALA A 16 24.59 -4.39 -2.90
CA ALA A 16 23.94 -4.18 -4.19
C ALA A 16 22.67 -3.32 -4.04
N GLU A 17 21.88 -3.55 -2.99
CA GLU A 17 20.69 -2.75 -2.70
C GLU A 17 21.03 -1.31 -2.31
N GLU A 18 22.08 -1.10 -1.51
CA GLU A 18 22.58 0.24 -1.17
C GLU A 18 22.93 1.05 -2.43
N LEU A 19 23.72 0.46 -3.34
CA LEU A 19 24.08 1.09 -4.62
C LEU A 19 22.86 1.39 -5.49
N ARG A 20 21.85 0.51 -5.47
CA ARG A 20 20.60 0.69 -6.19
C ARG A 20 19.80 1.88 -5.64
N LEU A 21 19.71 1.98 -4.32
CA LEU A 21 19.01 3.08 -3.64
C LEU A 21 19.71 4.41 -3.89
N ASP A 22 21.04 4.45 -3.87
CA ASP A 22 21.83 5.64 -4.20
C ASP A 22 21.57 6.11 -5.64
N ALA A 23 21.58 5.18 -6.61
CA ALA A 23 21.26 5.51 -8.00
C ALA A 23 19.83 6.05 -8.15
N LEU A 24 18.86 5.49 -7.43
CA LEU A 24 17.47 5.97 -7.41
C LEU A 24 17.34 7.35 -6.79
N ALA A 25 18.04 7.62 -5.69
CA ALA A 25 18.04 8.92 -5.03
C ALA A 25 18.59 10.01 -5.95
N VAL A 26 19.74 9.76 -6.58
CA VAL A 26 20.34 10.70 -7.55
C VAL A 26 19.42 10.93 -8.75
N ASN A 27 18.85 9.88 -9.32
CA ASN A 27 17.91 10.01 -10.43
C ASN A 27 16.66 10.82 -10.06
N THR A 28 16.19 10.67 -8.81
CA THR A 28 15.06 11.44 -8.30
C THR A 28 15.42 12.92 -8.22
N LEU A 29 16.59 13.26 -7.67
CA LEU A 29 17.08 14.64 -7.61
C LEU A 29 17.22 15.27 -9.00
N ILE A 30 17.77 14.54 -9.96
CA ILE A 30 17.90 15.00 -11.35
C ILE A 30 16.52 15.22 -11.98
N LYS A 31 15.60 14.26 -11.82
CA LYS A 31 14.25 14.31 -12.40
C LYS A 31 13.45 15.53 -11.95
N TYR A 32 13.62 15.97 -10.70
CA TYR A 32 12.95 17.14 -10.15
C TYR A 32 13.75 18.44 -10.26
N GLY A 33 14.92 18.42 -10.92
CA GLY A 33 15.73 19.61 -11.16
C GLY A 33 16.51 20.11 -9.95
N PHE A 34 16.64 19.29 -8.89
CA PHE A 34 17.48 19.61 -7.72
C PHE A 34 18.97 19.33 -7.97
N ALA A 35 19.28 18.46 -8.93
CA ALA A 35 20.64 18.17 -9.38
C ALA A 35 20.72 18.20 -10.91
N GLN A 36 21.89 18.56 -11.44
CA GLN A 36 22.17 18.54 -12.87
C GLN A 36 23.01 17.31 -13.21
N GLY A 37 22.66 16.59 -14.28
CA GLY A 37 23.38 15.40 -14.71
C GLY A 37 22.56 14.47 -15.59
N SER A 38 23.18 13.39 -16.05
CA SER A 38 22.50 12.29 -16.75
C SER A 38 21.98 11.26 -15.77
N LEU A 39 20.86 10.60 -16.12
CA LEU A 39 20.32 9.50 -15.32
C LEU A 39 21.32 8.35 -15.22
N ILE A 40 21.53 7.86 -14.01
CA ILE A 40 22.38 6.71 -13.69
C ILE A 40 21.56 5.42 -13.92
N PRO A 41 22.12 4.40 -14.58
CA PRO A 41 21.43 3.11 -14.71
C PRO A 41 21.24 2.46 -13.34
N VAL A 42 20.01 2.03 -13.05
CA VAL A 42 19.66 1.37 -11.78
C VAL A 42 19.77 -0.15 -11.97
N PRO A 43 20.62 -0.85 -11.21
CA PRO A 43 20.71 -2.32 -11.25
C PRO A 43 19.35 -2.95 -10.87
N ASN A 44 18.90 -3.95 -11.64
CA ASN A 44 17.63 -4.64 -11.37
C ASN A 44 17.86 -5.94 -10.57
N PRO A 45 17.43 -6.02 -9.31
CA PRO A 45 17.67 -7.19 -8.46
C PRO A 45 16.97 -8.46 -8.96
N GLU A 46 15.84 -8.32 -9.66
CA GLU A 46 15.06 -9.44 -10.19
C GLU A 46 15.71 -10.14 -11.40
N PHE A 47 16.63 -9.48 -12.10
CA PHE A 47 17.35 -10.10 -13.23
C PHE A 47 18.56 -10.93 -12.75
N GLU A 48 19.16 -10.58 -11.62
CA GLU A 48 20.33 -11.26 -11.06
C GLU A 48 19.96 -12.44 -10.14
N GLN A 49 18.81 -12.39 -9.46
CA GLN A 49 18.35 -13.48 -8.58
C GLN A 49 17.91 -14.77 -9.30
N LYS A 50 17.77 -14.75 -10.63
CA LYS A 50 17.31 -15.93 -11.40
C LYS A 50 18.29 -17.11 -11.42
N HIS A 51 19.47 -16.97 -10.80
CA HIS A 51 20.47 -18.04 -10.79
C HIS A 51 20.52 -18.88 -9.50
N LEU A 52 19.66 -18.63 -8.51
CA LEU A 52 19.69 -19.33 -7.21
C LEU A 52 18.32 -19.81 -6.70
N THR A 53 17.37 -20.11 -7.58
CA THR A 53 16.14 -20.83 -7.21
C THR A 53 16.40 -22.35 -7.16
N ILE A 54 17.12 -22.81 -6.12
CA ILE A 54 16.84 -24.15 -5.58
C ILE A 54 15.60 -23.97 -4.71
N VAL A 55 14.43 -24.13 -5.29
CA VAL A 55 13.18 -24.20 -4.55
C VAL A 55 13.18 -25.53 -3.79
N PRO A 56 13.18 -25.56 -2.45
CA PRO A 56 13.00 -26.79 -1.71
C PRO A 56 11.60 -27.33 -2.04
N GLU A 57 11.54 -28.56 -2.56
CA GLU A 57 10.29 -29.23 -2.88
C GLU A 57 9.51 -29.47 -1.57
N LEU A 58 8.56 -28.59 -1.28
CA LEU A 58 7.66 -28.72 -0.14
C LEU A 58 6.59 -29.77 -0.48
N SER A 59 6.87 -31.03 -0.15
CA SER A 59 5.90 -32.11 -0.21
C SER A 59 4.89 -31.99 0.94
N PHE A 60 3.83 -31.22 0.74
CA PHE A 60 2.65 -31.27 1.62
C PHE A 60 1.69 -32.33 1.10
N SER A 61 1.68 -33.52 1.71
CA SER A 61 0.64 -34.52 1.47
C SER A 61 -0.66 -34.08 2.16
N PHE A 62 -1.60 -33.55 1.38
CA PHE A 62 -2.97 -33.36 1.83
C PHE A 62 -3.68 -34.72 1.81
N ASN A 63 -4.05 -35.25 2.98
CA ASN A 63 -5.00 -36.35 3.07
C ASN A 63 -6.41 -35.80 2.77
N GLU A 64 -6.84 -35.93 1.51
CA GLU A 64 -8.22 -35.66 1.09
C GLU A 64 -9.13 -36.82 1.53
N ASP A 65 -9.55 -36.81 2.79
CA ASP A 65 -10.80 -37.48 3.17
C ASP A 65 -11.94 -36.46 3.04
N THR A 66 -12.47 -36.30 1.84
CA THR A 66 -13.78 -35.66 1.68
C THR A 66 -14.61 -36.38 0.62
N GLN A 67 -15.65 -37.04 1.13
CA GLN A 67 -16.56 -37.88 0.38
C GLN A 67 -17.21 -37.13 -0.81
N SER A 68 -17.03 -37.72 -1.99
CA SER A 68 -17.63 -37.29 -3.25
C SER A 68 -19.17 -37.33 -3.21
N ARG A 69 -19.83 -36.18 -3.23
CA ARG A 69 -21.25 -36.08 -3.61
C ARG A 69 -21.37 -36.05 -5.14
N LYS A 70 -21.81 -37.17 -5.71
CA LYS A 70 -22.17 -37.32 -7.14
C LYS A 70 -23.24 -36.28 -7.55
N ARG A 71 -22.90 -35.38 -8.47
CA ARG A 71 -23.88 -34.65 -9.31
C ARG A 71 -23.71 -35.10 -10.76
N LYS A 72 -24.84 -35.47 -11.38
CA LYS A 72 -24.93 -36.04 -12.74
C LYS A 72 -24.53 -35.02 -13.82
N PRO A 73 -23.96 -35.47 -14.96
CA PRO A 73 -23.62 -34.61 -16.08
C PRO A 73 -24.82 -34.40 -17.00
N LYS A 74 -24.98 -33.18 -17.53
CA LYS A 74 -25.82 -32.90 -18.71
C LYS A 74 -24.94 -32.31 -19.81
N ARG A 75 -25.07 -32.90 -21.00
CA ARG A 75 -24.20 -32.77 -22.17
C ARG A 75 -24.30 -31.41 -22.88
N HIS A 76 -23.16 -31.06 -23.48
CA HIS A 76 -22.87 -30.27 -24.70
C HIS A 76 -23.94 -29.37 -25.34
N GLY A 77 -23.49 -28.15 -25.66
CA GLY A 77 -23.94 -27.44 -26.86
C GLY A 77 -23.62 -25.94 -26.87
N ALA A 78 -22.83 -25.53 -27.86
CA ALA A 78 -22.65 -24.18 -28.41
C ALA A 78 -21.66 -23.22 -27.75
N GLU A 79 -20.59 -23.01 -28.53
CA GLU A 79 -19.59 -21.94 -28.49
C GLU A 79 -20.21 -20.56 -28.23
N THR A 80 -19.61 -19.80 -27.32
CA THR A 80 -19.72 -18.35 -27.31
C THR A 80 -18.36 -17.76 -26.96
N LEU A 81 -17.93 -16.84 -27.81
CA LEU A 81 -16.68 -16.07 -27.77
C LEU A 81 -16.35 -15.53 -26.37
N PRO A 82 -15.06 -15.36 -26.02
CA PRO A 82 -14.68 -14.61 -24.84
C PRO A 82 -15.04 -13.13 -25.02
N GLU A 83 -16.05 -12.71 -24.27
CA GLU A 83 -16.51 -11.33 -24.16
C GLU A 83 -15.36 -10.45 -23.64
N LYS A 84 -14.91 -9.50 -24.47
CA LYS A 84 -13.94 -8.48 -24.10
C LYS A 84 -14.45 -7.74 -22.87
N ARG A 85 -13.80 -7.92 -21.73
CA ARG A 85 -13.94 -7.09 -20.53
C ARG A 85 -13.83 -5.62 -20.95
N LYS A 86 -14.96 -4.92 -20.99
CA LYS A 86 -14.99 -3.46 -21.13
C LYS A 86 -14.23 -2.88 -19.95
N LYS A 87 -13.11 -2.25 -20.27
CA LYS A 87 -12.31 -1.44 -19.36
C LYS A 87 -13.24 -0.34 -18.86
N THR A 88 -13.64 -0.39 -17.58
CA THR A 88 -14.38 0.69 -16.96
C THR A 88 -13.47 1.91 -16.98
N THR A 89 -13.80 2.86 -17.84
CA THR A 89 -13.22 4.19 -17.85
C THR A 89 -13.48 4.76 -16.46
N ILE A 90 -12.42 4.94 -15.69
CA ILE A 90 -12.47 5.72 -14.45
C ILE A 90 -12.70 7.14 -14.96
N ASP A 91 -13.97 7.53 -14.99
CA ASP A 91 -14.35 8.91 -15.23
C ASP A 91 -13.60 9.78 -14.23
N HIS A 92 -13.02 10.84 -14.78
CA HIS A 92 -12.36 11.91 -14.08
C HIS A 92 -13.29 12.45 -12.98
N CYS A 93 -13.17 11.90 -11.78
CA CYS A 93 -13.57 12.59 -10.58
C CYS A 93 -12.46 13.60 -10.32
N SER A 94 -12.62 14.80 -10.89
CA SER A 94 -11.94 15.99 -10.40
C SER A 94 -12.89 16.67 -9.42
N PRO A 95 -12.88 16.31 -8.12
CA PRO A 95 -13.12 17.32 -7.13
C PRO A 95 -11.85 18.16 -7.07
N GLU A 96 -11.99 19.48 -7.07
CA GLU A 96 -10.92 20.36 -6.64
C GLU A 96 -10.49 19.90 -5.24
N ILE A 97 -9.45 19.07 -5.20
CA ILE A 97 -8.81 18.66 -3.95
C ILE A 97 -8.33 19.97 -3.34
N PRO A 98 -8.76 20.35 -2.13
CA PRO A 98 -8.12 21.43 -1.41
C PRO A 98 -6.63 21.12 -1.41
N LYS A 99 -5.87 21.92 -2.16
CA LYS A 99 -4.45 21.67 -2.46
C LYS A 99 -3.72 21.64 -1.13
N CYS A 100 -3.41 20.42 -0.67
CA CYS A 100 -2.75 20.14 0.60
C CYS A 100 -3.43 20.86 1.79
N LEU A 101 -4.20 20.13 2.59
CA LEU A 101 -4.26 20.49 4.01
C LEU A 101 -2.78 20.59 4.46
N PRO A 102 -2.33 21.76 4.96
CA PRO A 102 -0.97 21.90 5.40
C PRO A 102 -0.81 20.92 6.56
N PHE A 103 -0.12 19.79 6.35
CA PHE A 103 0.28 18.93 7.44
C PHE A 103 1.52 19.57 8.05
N PRO A 104 1.39 20.38 9.11
CA PRO A 104 2.47 21.21 9.59
C PRO A 104 3.09 20.47 10.76
N CYS A 105 3.86 19.44 10.46
CA CYS A 105 4.43 18.62 11.51
C CYS A 105 5.93 18.41 11.28
N PRO A 106 6.72 19.50 11.35
CA PRO A 106 8.16 19.44 11.11
C PRO A 106 8.92 18.71 12.23
N ASN A 107 8.33 18.60 13.42
CA ASN A 107 9.00 18.06 14.60
C ASN A 107 8.30 16.78 15.06
N TRP A 108 8.84 15.64 14.64
CA TRP A 108 8.47 14.34 15.20
C TRP A 108 9.22 14.15 16.52
N ASP A 109 8.53 14.26 17.64
CA ASP A 109 9.09 14.08 18.98
C ASP A 109 8.69 12.71 19.54
N SER A 110 9.65 11.95 20.07
CA SER A 110 9.38 10.66 20.72
C SER A 110 8.69 10.79 22.07
N GLU A 111 8.78 11.95 22.72
CA GLU A 111 8.09 12.23 23.98
C GLU A 111 6.69 12.81 23.74
N ASN A 112 6.43 13.34 22.54
CA ASN A 112 5.15 13.97 22.18
C ASN A 112 4.59 13.45 20.84
N TYR A 113 3.64 12.52 20.96
CA TYR A 113 2.97 11.89 19.82
C TYR A 113 1.82 12.73 19.24
N SER A 114 1.57 13.96 19.69
CA SER A 114 0.49 14.82 19.15
C SER A 114 0.55 14.90 17.62
N CYS A 115 1.75 15.05 17.08
CA CYS A 115 1.97 15.10 15.64
C CYS A 115 1.55 13.82 14.90
N ALA A 116 1.83 12.66 15.48
CA ALA A 116 1.44 11.37 14.93
C ALA A 116 -0.09 11.23 14.95
N TYR A 117 -0.74 11.60 16.05
CA TYR A 117 -2.19 11.59 16.15
C TYR A 117 -2.83 12.53 15.14
N ASP A 118 -2.37 13.78 15.02
CA ASP A 118 -2.91 14.75 14.07
C ASP A 118 -2.84 14.24 12.63
N SER A 119 -1.74 13.57 12.27
CA SER A 119 -1.57 12.99 10.93
C SER A 119 -2.60 11.88 10.66
N VAL A 120 -2.84 11.00 11.62
CA VAL A 120 -3.83 9.92 11.51
C VAL A 120 -5.24 10.50 11.49
N PHE A 121 -5.54 11.44 12.39
CA PHE A 121 -6.84 12.09 12.48
C PHE A 121 -7.19 12.86 11.21
N ALA A 122 -6.26 13.62 10.65
CA ALA A 122 -6.49 14.36 9.41
C ALA A 122 -6.70 13.43 8.20
N ILE A 123 -6.00 12.29 8.12
CA ILE A 123 -6.26 11.27 7.09
C ILE A 123 -7.66 10.68 7.25
N LEU A 124 -8.04 10.29 8.47
CA LEU A 124 -9.35 9.71 8.75
C LEU A 124 -10.48 10.72 8.51
N LEU A 125 -10.30 11.97 8.90
CA LEU A 125 -11.26 13.05 8.66
C LEU A 125 -11.42 13.35 7.17
N SER A 126 -10.33 13.38 6.41
CA SER A 126 -10.37 13.53 4.95
C SER A 126 -11.09 12.36 4.28
N ALA A 127 -10.80 11.13 4.70
CA ALA A 127 -11.49 9.94 4.22
C ALA A 127 -12.99 9.99 4.55
N TYR A 128 -13.34 10.40 5.76
CA TYR A 128 -14.72 10.61 6.20
C TYR A 128 -15.43 11.65 5.34
N HIS A 129 -14.84 12.83 5.17
CA HIS A 129 -15.40 13.93 4.38
C HIS A 129 -15.68 13.52 2.93
N ARG A 130 -14.78 12.73 2.33
CA ARG A 130 -14.94 12.23 0.96
C ARG A 130 -15.84 11.00 0.83
N SER A 131 -16.17 10.35 1.94
CA SER A 131 -16.96 9.11 1.91
C SER A 131 -18.44 9.37 1.64
N VAL A 132 -19.06 8.43 0.93
CA VAL A 132 -20.50 8.42 0.64
C VAL A 132 -21.29 8.03 1.90
N GLU A 133 -22.52 8.51 2.03
CA GLU A 133 -23.41 8.31 3.18
C GLU A 133 -23.58 6.84 3.60
N ASN A 134 -23.62 5.91 2.63
CA ASN A 134 -23.68 4.47 2.89
C ASN A 134 -22.42 3.92 3.60
N PHE A 135 -21.25 4.50 3.33
CA PHE A 135 -20.02 4.12 4.02
C PHE A 135 -20.04 4.66 5.46
N ARG A 136 -20.48 5.91 5.63
CA ARG A 136 -20.58 6.58 6.94
C ARG A 136 -21.45 5.80 7.92
N THR A 137 -22.64 5.39 7.47
CA THR A 137 -23.58 4.60 8.28
C THR A 137 -23.04 3.22 8.64
N ARG A 138 -22.42 2.52 7.68
CA ARG A 138 -21.76 1.23 7.93
C ARG A 138 -20.60 1.34 8.90
N PHE A 139 -19.75 2.35 8.73
CA PHE A 139 -18.62 2.60 9.61
C PHE A 139 -19.10 2.89 11.04
N ALA A 140 -20.12 3.73 11.22
CA ALA A 140 -20.71 4.01 12.53
C ALA A 140 -21.31 2.76 13.20
N SER A 141 -21.85 1.81 12.42
CA SER A 141 -22.38 0.56 12.95
C SER A 141 -21.34 -0.50 13.31
N HIS A 142 -20.07 -0.31 12.94
CA HIS A 142 -19.05 -1.34 13.09
C HIS A 142 -18.62 -1.56 14.55
N CYS A 143 -18.47 -0.49 15.34
CA CYS A 143 -18.19 -0.57 16.78
C CYS A 143 -18.60 0.73 17.49
N SER A 144 -18.66 0.73 18.83
CA SER A 144 -18.99 1.96 19.58
C SER A 144 -17.93 3.06 19.43
N GLY A 145 -16.66 2.68 19.25
CA GLY A 145 -15.58 3.64 19.03
C GLY A 145 -15.73 4.36 17.69
N SER A 146 -16.21 3.67 16.65
CA SER A 146 -16.40 4.29 15.34
C SER A 146 -17.58 5.26 15.34
N SER A 147 -18.68 4.97 16.07
CA SER A 147 -19.78 5.94 16.21
C SER A 147 -19.36 7.19 16.97
N MET A 148 -18.53 7.06 18.00
CA MET A 148 -17.95 8.21 18.72
C MET A 148 -17.04 9.05 17.81
N LEU A 149 -16.13 8.42 17.06
CA LEU A 149 -15.26 9.12 16.10
C LEU A 149 -16.06 9.88 15.04
N MET A 150 -17.16 9.30 14.57
CA MET A 150 -18.05 9.94 13.60
C MET A 150 -18.73 11.19 14.17
N GLY A 151 -19.16 11.13 15.44
CA GLY A 151 -19.69 12.29 16.15
C GLY A 151 -18.65 13.42 16.25
N LEU A 152 -17.40 13.07 16.59
CA LEU A 152 -16.30 14.05 16.66
C LEU A 152 -16.00 14.66 15.28
N PHE A 153 -15.92 13.85 14.23
CA PHE A 153 -15.69 14.36 12.87
C PHE A 153 -16.80 15.30 12.42
N GLN A 154 -18.05 14.98 12.76
CA GLN A 154 -19.18 15.85 12.44
C GLN A 154 -19.09 17.19 13.19
N GLN A 155 -18.76 17.17 14.49
CA GLN A 155 -18.56 18.40 15.28
C GLN A 155 -17.44 19.29 14.72
N VAL A 156 -16.32 18.68 14.27
CA VAL A 156 -15.21 19.41 13.63
C VAL A 156 -15.66 20.04 12.32
N LEU A 157 -16.41 19.32 11.48
CA LEU A 157 -16.91 19.84 10.21
C LEU A 157 -17.97 20.94 10.41
N ASP A 158 -18.77 20.85 11.47
CA ASP A 158 -19.78 21.84 11.83
C ASP A 158 -19.18 23.07 12.55
N GLY A 159 -17.86 23.06 12.82
CA GLY A 159 -17.15 24.18 13.47
C GLY A 159 -17.52 24.37 14.94
N GLN A 160 -17.91 23.31 15.64
CA GLN A 160 -18.32 23.36 17.06
C GLN A 160 -17.17 23.10 18.05
N ILE A 161 -15.93 22.96 17.56
CA ILE A 161 -14.72 22.70 18.36
C ILE A 161 -13.68 23.79 18.07
#